data_AF-B9T9N1-F1
#
_entry.id   AF-B9T9N1-F1
#
_cell.length_a   1.000
_cell.length_b   1.000
_cell.length_c   1.000
_cell.angle_alpha   90.00
_cell.angle_beta   90.00
_cell.angle_gamma   90.00
#
_symmetry.space_group_name_H-M   'P 1'
#
loop_
_entity.id
_entity.type
_entity.pdbx_description
1 polymer ?
#
loop_
_entity_poly.entity_id
_entity_poly.type
_entity_poly.pdbx_seq_one_letter_code
_entity_poly.pdbx_strand_id
1 'polypeptide(L)'
;MIQSPLEPPLHSTPSDPYRSAALMEERTPVAQPPIQERPVNQPSLEDFANLLESHERISERIKDLFRDLHTRVPGGFQAERLTEILEERHGGEKMNEILQSLQTEGLHSPYFREVQTDFWNFRHSGVTEMRLRREWQGKGEDSSIMR
;
A
#
# COMPACT_ATOMS: atom_id res chain seq x y z
N MET A 1 38.42 -57.44 17.31
CA MET A 1 37.04 -57.94 17.12
C MET A 1 36.25 -57.66 18.41
N ILE A 2 34.91 -57.54 18.30
CA ILE A 2 33.90 -57.59 19.40
C ILE A 2 33.70 -56.22 20.09
N GLN A 3 32.67 -55.43 19.73
CA GLN A 3 31.24 -55.46 20.11
C GLN A 3 30.92 -54.92 21.54
N SER A 4 29.96 -53.99 21.60
CA SER A 4 29.32 -53.36 22.77
C SER A 4 28.74 -54.35 23.79
N PRO A 5 28.44 -53.92 25.05
CA PRO A 5 27.04 -53.66 25.47
C PRO A 5 26.88 -52.54 26.56
N LEU A 6 25.81 -51.72 26.57
CA LEU A 6 24.49 -51.86 27.25
C LEU A 6 24.50 -51.91 28.81
N GLU A 7 24.18 -50.73 29.42
CA GLU A 7 23.48 -50.33 30.68
C GLU A 7 23.45 -51.20 32.00
N PRO A 8 22.70 -50.80 33.08
CA PRO A 8 23.04 -49.95 34.25
C PRO A 8 22.95 -50.76 35.59
N PRO A 9 22.98 -50.18 36.84
CA PRO A 9 21.69 -49.83 37.49
C PRO A 9 21.69 -48.78 38.63
N LEU A 10 20.44 -48.37 38.90
CA LEU A 10 19.73 -47.77 40.04
C LEU A 10 20.33 -47.75 41.47
N HIS A 11 19.87 -46.71 42.19
CA HIS A 11 19.51 -46.61 43.62
C HIS A 11 20.37 -45.76 44.59
N SER A 12 19.71 -44.68 45.04
CA SER A 12 19.60 -44.23 46.44
C SER A 12 20.75 -43.41 47.07
N THR A 13 20.57 -42.08 47.01
CA THR A 13 20.64 -41.04 48.08
C THR A 13 21.47 -41.32 49.35
N PRO A 14 22.14 -40.32 49.98
CA PRO A 14 21.39 -39.14 50.45
C PRO A 14 22.13 -37.81 50.69
N SER A 15 21.31 -36.82 51.05
CA SER A 15 21.61 -35.69 51.94
C SER A 15 22.47 -34.55 51.39
N ASP A 16 21.79 -33.47 51.00
CA ASP A 16 22.34 -32.14 51.33
C ASP A 16 21.20 -31.19 51.79
N PRO A 17 21.18 -30.78 53.07
CA PRO A 17 20.21 -29.84 53.61
C PRO A 17 20.53 -28.35 53.35
N TYR A 18 21.51 -28.02 52.50
CA TYR A 18 21.92 -26.62 52.22
C TYR A 18 21.55 -26.12 50.82
N ARG A 19 20.29 -26.25 50.39
CA ARG A 19 19.80 -25.47 49.24
C ARG A 19 19.32 -24.09 49.71
N SER A 20 20.29 -23.24 50.05
CA SER A 20 20.04 -21.83 50.40
C SER A 20 19.48 -21.05 49.22
N ALA A 21 18.30 -20.47 49.47
CA ALA A 21 17.82 -19.18 49.01
C ALA A 21 18.46 -18.59 47.73
N ALA A 22 17.76 -18.76 46.60
CA ALA A 22 17.83 -17.83 45.49
C ALA A 22 16.40 -17.41 45.13
N LEU A 23 16.00 -16.29 45.76
CA LEU A 23 15.08 -15.25 45.28
C LEU A 23 14.15 -15.66 44.14
N MET A 24 12.92 -16.03 44.51
CA MET A 24 11.77 -15.88 43.62
C MET A 24 11.55 -14.38 43.39
N GLU A 25 12.06 -13.85 42.28
CA GLU A 25 11.52 -12.62 41.71
C GLU A 25 10.12 -12.95 41.18
N GLU A 26 9.13 -12.71 42.04
CA GLU A 26 7.73 -12.61 41.65
C GLU A 26 7.61 -11.42 40.70
N ARG A 27 7.78 -11.68 39.39
CA ARG A 27 7.39 -10.73 38.34
C ARG A 27 5.89 -10.59 38.41
N THR A 28 5.43 -9.59 39.16
CA THR A 28 4.08 -9.05 39.04
C THR A 28 3.81 -8.83 37.55
N PRO A 29 2.77 -9.44 36.96
CA PRO A 29 2.42 -9.12 35.59
C PRO A 29 2.02 -7.64 35.57
N VAL A 30 2.83 -6.81 34.91
CA VAL A 30 2.47 -5.42 34.62
C VAL A 30 1.13 -5.49 33.91
N ALA A 31 0.07 -5.04 34.57
CA ALA A 31 -1.22 -4.87 33.94
C ALA A 31 -1.02 -3.94 32.74
N GLN A 32 -1.03 -4.51 31.53
CA GLN A 32 -1.08 -3.70 30.33
C GLN A 32 -2.36 -2.86 30.43
N PRO A 33 -2.29 -1.53 30.25
CA PRO A 33 -3.51 -0.75 30.10
C PRO A 33 -4.32 -1.38 28.96
N PRO A 34 -5.66 -1.48 29.08
CA PRO A 34 -6.48 -2.05 28.02
C PRO A 34 -6.11 -1.35 26.71
N ILE A 35 -5.78 -2.16 25.70
CA ILE A 35 -5.57 -1.67 24.34
C ILE A 35 -6.83 -0.88 24.00
N GLN A 36 -6.72 0.44 23.97
CA GLN A 36 -7.77 1.27 23.40
C GLN A 36 -7.73 0.95 21.91
N GLU A 37 -8.57 0.01 21.49
CA GLU A 37 -8.89 -0.17 20.08
C GLU A 37 -9.39 1.18 19.60
N ARG A 38 -8.51 1.95 18.94
CA ARG A 38 -8.95 3.11 18.18
C ARG A 38 -10.03 2.55 17.24
N PRO A 39 -11.23 3.12 17.21
CA PRO A 39 -12.22 2.69 16.24
C PRO A 39 -11.54 2.80 14.88
N VAL A 40 -11.40 1.66 14.20
CA VAL A 40 -11.01 1.63 12.80
C VAL A 40 -12.10 2.43 12.11
N ASN A 41 -11.79 3.66 11.73
CA ASN A 41 -12.73 4.53 11.04
C ASN A 41 -12.92 3.91 9.65
N GLN A 42 -13.84 2.96 9.56
CA GLN A 42 -14.12 2.27 8.30
C GLN A 42 -14.76 3.30 7.38
N PRO A 43 -14.24 3.48 6.15
CA PRO A 43 -14.86 4.37 5.19
C PRO A 43 -16.30 3.92 4.96
N SER A 44 -17.22 4.88 5.00
CA SER A 44 -18.62 4.60 4.71
C SER A 44 -18.81 4.27 3.24
N LEU A 45 -19.96 3.67 2.89
CA LEU A 45 -20.32 3.46 1.49
C LEU A 45 -20.41 4.77 0.71
N GLU A 46 -20.80 5.86 1.39
CA GLU A 46 -20.83 7.20 0.80
C GLU A 46 -19.42 7.71 0.51
N ASP A 47 -18.47 7.50 1.43
CA ASP A 47 -17.06 7.86 1.19
C ASP A 47 -16.49 7.11 -0.01
N PHE A 48 -16.84 5.83 -0.17
CA PHE A 48 -16.42 5.03 -1.31
C PHE A 48 -17.05 5.51 -2.63
N ALA A 49 -18.35 5.84 -2.62
CA ALA A 49 -19.03 6.41 -3.78
C ALA A 49 -18.41 7.74 -4.21
N ASN A 50 -18.13 8.62 -3.23
CA ASN A 50 -17.49 9.91 -3.46
C ASN A 50 -16.06 9.77 -4.01
N LEU A 51 -15.32 8.76 -3.52
CA LEU A 51 -13.99 8.43 -4.04
C LEU A 51 -14.06 8.06 -5.52
N LEU A 52 -14.95 7.13 -5.90
CA LEU A 52 -15.11 6.69 -7.28
C LEU A 52 -15.54 7.85 -8.20
N GLU A 53 -16.52 8.66 -7.77
CA GLU A 53 -16.95 9.83 -8.53
C GLU A 53 -15.80 10.83 -8.71
N SER A 54 -15.01 11.08 -7.66
CA SER A 54 -13.84 11.95 -7.74
C SER A 54 -12.81 11.42 -8.72
N HIS A 55 -12.55 10.12 -8.69
CA HIS A 55 -11.58 9.46 -9.56
C HIS A 55 -11.96 9.62 -11.05
N GLU A 56 -13.22 9.37 -11.40
CA GLU A 56 -13.72 9.57 -12.76
C GLU A 56 -13.60 11.05 -13.19
N ARG A 57 -14.04 11.97 -12.33
CA ARG A 57 -14.02 13.41 -12.62
C ARG A 57 -12.62 13.98 -12.75
N ILE A 58 -11.67 13.54 -11.93
CA ILE A 58 -10.27 13.95 -12.05
C ILE A 58 -9.71 13.49 -13.40
N SER A 59 -9.97 12.24 -13.79
CA SER A 59 -9.51 11.70 -15.07
C SER A 59 -10.02 12.52 -16.26
N GLU A 60 -11.29 12.93 -16.25
CA GLU A 60 -11.83 13.86 -17.25
C GLU A 60 -11.18 15.24 -17.18
N ARG A 61 -11.05 15.79 -15.97
CA ARG A 61 -10.49 17.14 -15.77
C ARG A 61 -9.04 17.24 -16.23
N ILE A 62 -8.22 16.21 -16.00
CA ILE A 62 -6.85 16.12 -16.51
C ILE A 62 -6.86 16.28 -18.03
N LYS A 63 -7.71 15.53 -18.75
CA LYS A 63 -7.79 15.62 -20.22
C LYS A 63 -8.18 17.02 -20.69
N ASP A 64 -9.10 17.68 -20.01
CA ASP A 64 -9.48 19.06 -20.32
C ASP A 64 -8.30 20.02 -20.14
N LEU A 65 -7.57 19.92 -19.02
CA LEU A 65 -6.40 20.79 -18.77
C LEU A 65 -5.27 20.58 -19.78
N PHE A 66 -5.04 19.35 -20.25
CA PHE A 66 -4.08 19.10 -21.33
C PHE A 66 -4.54 19.69 -22.69
N ARG A 67 -5.85 19.72 -22.95
CA ARG A 67 -6.43 20.40 -24.11
C ARG A 67 -6.22 21.91 -24.00
N ASP A 68 -6.46 22.50 -22.83
CA ASP A 68 -6.27 23.93 -22.57
C ASP A 68 -4.80 24.35 -22.72
N LEU A 69 -3.86 23.46 -22.39
CA LEU A 69 -2.43 23.68 -22.59
C LEU A 69 -1.99 23.56 -24.06
N HIS A 70 -2.88 23.17 -24.98
CA HIS A 70 -2.56 22.88 -26.39
C HIS A 70 -1.43 21.86 -26.57
N THR A 71 -1.41 20.83 -25.71
CA THR A 71 -0.43 19.74 -25.77
C THR A 71 -1.08 18.42 -26.13
N ARG A 72 -0.28 17.35 -26.21
CA ARG A 72 -0.82 16.01 -26.40
C ARG A 72 -1.67 15.62 -25.20
N VAL A 73 -2.94 15.32 -25.47
CA VAL A 73 -3.90 14.87 -24.47
C VAL A 73 -3.63 13.41 -24.11
N PRO A 74 -3.62 13.03 -22.82
CA PRO A 74 -3.58 11.63 -22.41
C PRO A 74 -4.82 10.89 -22.93
N GLY A 75 -4.64 9.62 -23.32
CA GLY A 75 -5.77 8.74 -23.61
C GLY A 75 -6.58 8.40 -22.35
N GLY A 76 -7.64 7.60 -22.50
CA GLY A 76 -8.53 7.26 -21.40
C GLY A 76 -7.79 6.48 -20.30
N PHE A 77 -7.09 5.41 -20.68
CA PHE A 77 -6.33 4.59 -19.74
C PHE A 77 -5.13 5.35 -19.16
N GLN A 78 -4.49 6.22 -19.95
CA GLN A 78 -3.45 7.10 -19.42
C GLN A 78 -3.99 8.08 -18.39
N ALA A 79 -5.15 8.70 -18.62
CA ALA A 79 -5.76 9.61 -17.67
C ALA A 79 -6.17 8.90 -16.37
N GLU A 80 -6.78 7.72 -16.49
CA GLU A 80 -7.12 6.86 -15.34
C GLU A 80 -5.86 6.51 -14.53
N ARG A 81 -4.78 6.05 -15.19
CA ARG A 81 -3.53 5.73 -14.51
C ARG A 81 -2.87 6.95 -13.85
N LEU A 82 -3.00 8.14 -14.43
CA LEU A 82 -2.51 9.38 -13.79
C LEU A 82 -3.31 9.72 -12.53
N THR A 83 -4.61 9.48 -12.54
CA THR A 83 -5.47 9.64 -11.36
C THR A 83 -5.12 8.62 -10.28
N GLU A 84 -4.90 7.36 -10.63
CA GLU A 84 -4.43 6.32 -9.69
C GLU A 84 -3.11 6.72 -9.04
N ILE A 85 -2.15 7.28 -9.80
CA ILE A 85 -0.87 7.75 -9.23
C ILE A 85 -1.07 8.90 -8.25
N LEU A 86 -2.03 9.80 -8.51
CA LEU A 86 -2.39 10.85 -7.56
C LEU A 86 -2.99 10.26 -6.27
N GLU A 87 -3.90 9.30 -6.40
CA GLU A 87 -4.49 8.58 -5.27
C GLU A 87 -3.41 7.84 -4.45
N GLU A 88 -2.53 7.09 -5.13
CA GLU A 88 -1.41 6.37 -4.51
C GLU A 88 -0.49 7.32 -3.72
N ARG A 89 -0.29 8.55 -4.20
CA ARG A 89 0.62 9.54 -3.60
C ARG A 89 0.00 10.31 -2.44
N HIS A 90 -1.28 10.67 -2.53
CA HIS A 90 -1.93 11.59 -1.60
C HIS A 90 -2.98 10.93 -0.70
N GLY A 91 -3.39 9.71 -1.01
CA GLY A 91 -4.48 8.99 -0.34
C GLY A 91 -5.85 9.26 -0.97
N GLY A 92 -6.73 8.26 -0.91
CA GLY A 92 -8.10 8.35 -1.45
C GLY A 92 -8.94 9.45 -0.79
N GLU A 93 -8.69 9.74 0.49
CA GLU A 93 -9.37 10.81 1.23
C GLU A 93 -9.09 12.22 0.67
N LYS A 94 -8.01 12.38 -0.10
CA LYS A 94 -7.62 13.65 -0.72
C LYS A 94 -8.22 13.86 -2.11
N MET A 95 -8.93 12.88 -2.68
CA MET A 95 -9.39 12.96 -4.06
C MET A 95 -10.39 14.11 -4.30
N ASN A 96 -11.27 14.40 -3.35
CA ASN A 96 -12.16 15.56 -3.45
C ASN A 96 -11.40 16.90 -3.45
N GLU A 97 -10.37 17.03 -2.61
CA GLU A 97 -9.52 18.23 -2.53
C GLU A 97 -8.73 18.43 -3.82
N ILE A 98 -8.17 17.35 -4.36
CA ILE A 98 -7.47 17.33 -5.65
C ILE A 98 -8.41 17.77 -6.76
N LEU A 99 -9.60 17.18 -6.85
CA LEU A 99 -10.61 17.55 -7.85
C LEU A 99 -10.95 19.04 -7.76
N GLN A 100 -11.18 19.55 -6.55
CA GLN A 100 -11.49 20.95 -6.34
C GLN A 100 -10.33 21.85 -6.81
N SER A 101 -9.08 21.54 -6.46
CA SER A 101 -7.92 22.32 -6.91
C SER A 101 -7.77 22.31 -8.44
N LEU A 102 -7.97 21.17 -9.09
CA LEU A 102 -7.94 21.07 -10.56
C LEU A 102 -9.08 21.88 -11.23
N GLN A 103 -10.21 22.06 -10.55
CA GLN A 103 -11.33 22.86 -11.04
C GLN A 103 -11.09 24.36 -10.85
N THR A 104 -10.61 24.78 -9.68
CA THR A 104 -10.49 26.19 -9.31
C THR A 104 -9.18 26.82 -9.79
N GLU A 105 -8.06 26.12 -9.67
CA GLU A 105 -6.73 26.62 -10.03
C GLU A 105 -6.30 26.17 -11.43
N GLY A 106 -6.87 25.07 -11.93
CA GLY A 106 -6.61 24.54 -13.27
C GLY A 106 -5.13 24.28 -13.52
N LEU A 107 -4.57 24.94 -14.53
CA LEU A 107 -3.15 24.80 -14.91
C LEU A 107 -2.17 25.24 -13.81
N HIS A 108 -2.63 26.02 -12.84
CA HIS A 108 -1.82 26.47 -11.71
C HIS A 108 -1.86 25.53 -10.51
N SER A 109 -2.73 24.52 -10.53
CA SER A 109 -2.85 23.54 -9.44
C SER A 109 -1.53 22.80 -9.22
N PRO A 110 -1.09 22.61 -7.96
CA PRO A 110 0.09 21.79 -7.67
C PRO A 110 -0.09 20.35 -8.18
N TYR A 111 -1.31 19.82 -8.11
CA TYR A 111 -1.62 18.47 -8.60
C TYR A 111 -1.53 18.36 -10.12
N PHE A 112 -1.91 19.41 -10.86
CA PHE A 112 -1.74 19.39 -12.31
C PHE A 112 -0.26 19.38 -12.72
N ARG A 113 0.61 20.08 -11.98
CA ARG A 113 2.07 20.03 -12.21
C ARG A 113 2.64 18.62 -12.00
N GLU A 114 2.16 17.91 -10.97
CA GLU A 114 2.53 16.51 -10.74
C GLU A 114 2.07 15.62 -11.90
N VAL A 115 0.79 15.72 -12.29
CA VAL A 115 0.21 14.96 -13.41
C VAL A 115 0.98 15.22 -14.70
N GLN A 116 1.37 16.47 -14.98
CA GLN A 116 2.21 16.79 -16.14
C GLN A 116 3.53 16.03 -16.09
N THR A 117 4.20 16.04 -14.94
CA THR A 117 5.48 15.36 -14.74
C THR A 117 5.33 13.86 -14.97
N ASP A 118 4.29 13.26 -14.40
CA ASP A 118 4.00 11.84 -14.53
C ASP A 118 3.64 11.45 -15.97
N PHE A 119 2.86 12.29 -16.66
CA PHE A 119 2.55 12.07 -18.08
C PHE A 119 3.79 12.17 -18.96
N TRP A 120 4.69 13.12 -18.69
CA TRP A 120 5.98 13.17 -19.36
C TRP A 120 6.79 11.91 -19.10
N ASN A 121 6.84 11.42 -17.86
CA ASN A 121 7.52 10.18 -17.51
C ASN A 121 6.96 8.98 -18.31
N PHE A 122 5.64 8.86 -18.45
CA PHE A 122 5.01 7.82 -19.28
C PHE A 122 5.51 7.84 -20.72
N ARG A 123 5.68 9.03 -21.29
CA ARG A 123 6.17 9.15 -22.66
C ARG A 123 7.61 8.68 -22.81
N HIS A 124 8.44 8.88 -21.79
CA HIS A 124 9.84 8.45 -21.80
C HIS A 124 10.00 6.96 -21.48
N SER A 125 9.12 6.39 -20.65
CA SER A 125 9.22 5.00 -20.19
C SER A 125 8.44 3.99 -21.05
N GLY A 126 7.76 4.43 -22.11
CA GLY A 126 6.98 3.55 -22.99
C GLY A 126 5.64 3.10 -22.41
N VAL A 127 5.12 3.80 -21.41
CA VAL A 127 3.77 3.59 -20.87
C VAL A 127 2.75 4.23 -21.81
N THR A 128 2.36 3.48 -22.83
CA THR A 128 1.41 3.91 -23.85
C THR A 128 -0.03 3.52 -23.50
N GLU A 129 -1.00 4.23 -24.06
CA GLU A 129 -2.43 3.90 -23.98
C GLU A 129 -2.72 2.42 -24.32
N MET A 130 -2.07 1.89 -25.38
CA MET A 130 -2.26 0.50 -25.79
C MET A 130 -1.69 -0.50 -24.79
N ARG A 131 -0.58 -0.14 -24.13
CA ARG A 131 0.01 -0.98 -23.08
C ARG A 131 -0.91 -1.01 -21.86
N LEU A 132 -1.34 0.15 -21.37
CA LEU A 132 -2.26 0.25 -20.23
C LEU A 132 -3.59 -0.47 -20.50
N ARG A 133 -4.16 -0.32 -21.69
CA ARG A 133 -5.35 -1.08 -22.12
C ARG A 133 -5.12 -2.59 -22.03
N ARG A 134 -3.95 -3.09 -22.43
CA ARG A 134 -3.64 -4.53 -22.35
C ARG A 134 -3.50 -4.98 -20.90
N GLU A 135 -2.83 -4.20 -20.06
CA GLU A 135 -2.70 -4.47 -18.63
C GLU A 135 -4.09 -4.55 -17.96
N TRP A 136 -4.97 -3.60 -18.23
CA TRP A 136 -6.35 -3.58 -17.71
C TRP A 136 -7.21 -4.76 -18.19
N GLN A 137 -6.93 -5.29 -19.40
CA GLN A 137 -7.57 -6.51 -19.92
C GLN A 137 -6.96 -7.81 -19.38
N GLY A 138 -6.00 -7.76 -18.44
CA GLY A 138 -5.27 -8.93 -17.95
C GLY A 138 -4.31 -9.53 -18.97
N LYS A 139 -3.91 -8.76 -19.99
CA LYS A 139 -2.97 -9.15 -21.07
C LYS A 139 -1.64 -8.41 -20.96
N GLY A 140 -1.34 -7.84 -19.79
CA GLY A 140 -0.02 -7.30 -19.45
C GLY A 140 1.02 -8.42 -19.52
N GLU A 141 2.28 -8.07 -19.83
CA GLU A 141 3.37 -9.02 -20.10
C GLU A 141 3.73 -9.90 -18.87
N ASP A 142 2.91 -10.90 -18.59
CA ASP A 142 3.21 -12.06 -17.75
C ASP A 142 3.47 -13.31 -18.63
N SER A 143 3.89 -13.07 -19.88
CA SER A 143 4.17 -14.12 -20.86
C SER A 143 5.67 -14.39 -21.05
N SER A 144 6.54 -13.79 -20.22
CA SER A 144 8.00 -13.93 -20.36
C SER A 144 8.68 -14.75 -19.26
N ILE A 145 7.94 -15.43 -18.39
CA ILE A 145 8.49 -16.39 -17.41
C ILE A 145 7.94 -17.80 -17.67
N MET A 146 8.04 -18.30 -18.91
CA MET A 146 8.03 -19.74 -19.22
C MET A 146 8.61 -19.95 -20.63
N ARG A 147 9.94 -19.83 -20.78
CA ARG A 147 10.69 -20.51 -21.84
C ARG A 147 12.04 -20.95 -21.30
#